data_AF-A0A354PBC4-F1
#
_entry.id   AF-A0A354PBC4-F1
#
_cell.length_a   1.000
_cell.length_b   1.000
_cell.length_c   1.000
_cell.angle_alpha   90.00
_cell.angle_beta   90.00
_cell.angle_gamma   90.00
#
_symmetry.space_group_name_H-M   'P 1'
#
loop_
_entity.id
_entity.type
_entity.pdbx_description
1 polymer ?
#
loop_
_entity_poly.entity_id
_entity_poly.type
_entity_poly.pdbx_seq_one_letter_code
_entity_poly.pdbx_strand_id
1 'polypeptide(L)'
;SDPHGEVNLRNSGDKNYVIVDGRNELGEIGVYHLLRETPRNGIYRHCGQTYRVLDIIRSAGRVQVRPDHTRNETTPFIRKEISVRRLLRSADYPSIKIATVRLEVNEYLMSLTEKTPAGTVVQTWPGAAGTPNHRLPTEGTMVALGEPMERSLRSRLGSRFDAAWSSCERVIASLYPTVSGPCDPQDYSSGVTKLSNGQMALVLYDMAYDGVELTRAAMDHMPQLVATAIRLIAGCKCDTDRGCIRCVQDPRQDHMTSKSATLVCLNALSESMHGLSPVMTDHGYGCDDLLITKQQAFCKRCGAKLTTGAKFCSECAAPTQEQV
;
A
#
# COMPACT_ATOMS: atom_id res chain seq x y z
N SER A 1 -0.31 26.71 -23.69
CA SER A 1 -0.36 25.59 -22.74
C SER A 1 -1.77 25.55 -22.21
N ASP A 2 -2.51 24.49 -22.50
CA ASP A 2 -3.87 24.30 -21.96
C ASP A 2 -3.75 23.53 -20.64
N PRO A 3 -3.81 24.20 -19.48
CA PRO A 3 -3.63 23.56 -18.18
C PRO A 3 -4.71 22.52 -17.90
N HIS A 4 -5.85 22.55 -18.61
CA HIS A 4 -6.93 21.60 -18.42
C HIS A 4 -6.65 20.23 -19.07
N GLY A 5 -5.79 20.18 -20.10
CA GLY A 5 -5.40 18.92 -20.75
C GLY A 5 -4.30 18.15 -20.03
N GLU A 6 -3.52 18.81 -19.17
CA GLU A 6 -2.39 18.22 -18.43
C GLU A 6 -2.82 17.69 -17.05
N VAL A 7 -4.00 18.08 -16.56
CA VAL A 7 -4.52 17.70 -15.24
C VAL A 7 -5.57 16.60 -15.39
N ASN A 8 -5.19 15.36 -15.06
CA ASN A 8 -6.17 14.30 -14.93
C ASN A 8 -6.91 14.44 -13.58
N LEU A 9 -8.17 14.86 -13.62
CA LEU A 9 -9.00 15.11 -12.43
C LEU A 9 -9.29 13.86 -11.59
N ARG A 10 -9.01 12.65 -12.08
CA ARG A 10 -9.38 11.38 -11.44
C ARG A 10 -8.26 10.35 -11.34
N ASN A 11 -7.19 10.53 -12.10
CA ASN A 11 -6.14 9.55 -12.19
C ASN A 11 -4.89 10.06 -11.50
N SER A 12 -4.39 9.26 -10.57
CA SER A 12 -3.21 9.53 -9.76
C SER A 12 -1.92 9.50 -10.60
N GLY A 13 -1.89 10.00 -11.85
CA GLY A 13 -0.65 10.17 -12.62
C GLY A 13 -0.17 8.95 -13.44
N ASP A 14 -0.85 7.80 -13.39
CA ASP A 14 -0.43 6.62 -14.15
C ASP A 14 -1.20 6.44 -15.48
N LYS A 15 -0.58 5.81 -16.48
CA LYS A 15 -1.24 5.59 -17.79
C LYS A 15 -2.29 4.48 -17.71
N ASN A 16 -3.48 4.74 -18.24
CA ASN A 16 -4.50 3.70 -18.40
C ASN A 16 -4.07 2.65 -19.43
N TYR A 17 -4.58 1.43 -19.24
CA TYR A 17 -4.46 0.33 -20.19
C TYR A 17 -5.79 0.17 -20.93
N VAL A 18 -5.74 -0.12 -22.22
CA VAL A 18 -6.93 -0.46 -23.01
C VAL A 18 -7.14 -1.97 -22.98
N ILE A 19 -8.34 -2.41 -22.59
CA ILE A 19 -8.74 -3.81 -22.60
C ILE A 19 -9.23 -4.16 -24.00
N VAL A 20 -8.65 -5.19 -24.60
CA VAL A 20 -8.91 -5.57 -26.01
C VAL A 20 -9.24 -7.05 -26.16
N ASP A 21 -10.26 -7.33 -26.96
CA ASP A 21 -10.57 -8.66 -27.51
C ASP A 21 -10.25 -8.67 -29.01
N GLY A 22 -9.06 -9.16 -29.36
CA GLY A 22 -8.53 -9.07 -30.72
C GLY A 22 -8.34 -7.63 -31.17
N ARG A 23 -9.25 -7.14 -32.04
CA ARG A 23 -9.27 -5.74 -32.53
C ARG A 23 -10.33 -4.88 -31.85
N ASN A 24 -11.22 -5.49 -31.05
CA ASN A 24 -12.29 -4.78 -30.39
C ASN A 24 -11.78 -4.20 -29.06
N GLU A 25 -12.01 -2.91 -28.83
CA GLU A 25 -11.69 -2.25 -27.57
C GLU A 25 -12.93 -2.32 -26.66
N LEU A 26 -12.76 -2.87 -25.46
CA LEU A 26 -13.85 -3.03 -24.49
C LEU A 26 -13.91 -1.83 -23.54
N GLY A 27 -12.76 -1.25 -23.19
CA GLY A 27 -12.69 -0.11 -22.29
C GLY A 27 -11.27 0.14 -21.78
N GLU A 28 -11.16 1.03 -20.79
CA GLU A 28 -9.91 1.37 -20.14
C GLU A 28 -9.87 0.87 -18.69
N ILE A 29 -8.66 0.62 -18.20
CA ILE A 29 -8.41 0.22 -16.81
C ILE A 29 -7.14 0.89 -16.28
N GLY A 30 -7.21 1.43 -15.07
CA GLY A 30 -6.07 2.03 -14.39
C GLY A 30 -5.06 0.99 -13.90
N VAL A 31 -3.78 1.37 -13.78
CA VAL A 31 -2.70 0.47 -13.38
C VAL A 31 -2.94 -0.20 -12.03
N TYR A 32 -3.52 0.54 -11.08
CA TYR A 32 -3.92 0.04 -9.76
C TYR A 32 -4.83 -1.21 -9.82
N HIS A 33 -5.69 -1.27 -10.83
CA HIS A 33 -6.68 -2.34 -11.00
C HIS A 33 -6.13 -3.57 -11.73
N LEU A 34 -4.95 -3.48 -12.37
CA LEU A 34 -4.38 -4.60 -13.12
C LEU A 34 -4.15 -5.84 -12.26
N LEU A 35 -3.66 -5.67 -11.02
CA LEU A 35 -3.46 -6.78 -10.09
C LEU A 35 -4.77 -7.36 -9.53
N ARG A 36 -5.83 -6.55 -9.52
CA ARG A 36 -7.08 -6.80 -8.80
C ARG A 36 -8.18 -7.39 -9.70
N GLU A 37 -8.28 -6.87 -10.90
CA GLU A 37 -9.40 -7.12 -11.82
C GLU A 37 -8.95 -7.79 -13.11
N THR A 38 -7.75 -7.46 -13.59
CA THR A 38 -7.22 -8.06 -14.83
C THR A 38 -5.85 -8.74 -14.68
N PRO A 39 -5.56 -9.50 -13.60
CA PRO A 39 -4.32 -10.25 -13.54
C PRO A 39 -4.33 -11.33 -14.62
N ARG A 40 -3.16 -11.79 -15.08
CA ARG A 40 -3.09 -12.87 -16.06
C ARG A 40 -3.83 -14.12 -15.58
N ASN A 41 -4.61 -14.74 -16.47
CA ASN A 41 -5.57 -15.82 -16.20
C ASN A 41 -6.83 -15.40 -15.44
N GLY A 42 -6.94 -14.13 -15.04
CA GLY A 42 -8.09 -13.54 -14.37
C GLY A 42 -9.35 -13.58 -15.20
N ILE A 43 -10.49 -13.61 -14.50
CA ILE A 43 -11.82 -13.51 -15.08
C ILE A 43 -12.26 -12.05 -14.96
N TYR A 44 -12.28 -11.35 -16.10
CA TYR A 44 -12.77 -9.99 -16.23
C TYR A 44 -14.23 -10.01 -16.69
N ARG A 45 -15.06 -9.11 -16.14
CA ARG A 45 -16.47 -8.98 -16.51
C ARG A 45 -16.75 -7.60 -17.08
N HIS A 46 -17.34 -7.55 -18.27
CA HIS A 46 -17.67 -6.31 -18.95
C HIS A 46 -19.09 -6.38 -19.49
N CYS A 47 -19.96 -5.47 -19.04
CA CYS A 47 -21.38 -5.42 -19.45
C CYS A 47 -22.10 -6.79 -19.38
N GLY A 48 -21.82 -7.58 -18.33
CA GLY A 48 -22.41 -8.91 -18.13
C GLY A 48 -21.77 -10.05 -18.93
N GLN A 49 -20.83 -9.75 -19.83
CA GLN A 49 -20.04 -10.75 -20.55
C GLN A 49 -18.76 -11.10 -19.78
N THR A 50 -18.36 -12.36 -19.84
CA THR A 50 -17.17 -12.87 -19.15
C THR A 50 -16.02 -12.97 -20.16
N TYR A 51 -14.85 -12.52 -19.73
CA TYR A 51 -13.61 -12.60 -20.50
C TYR A 51 -12.49 -13.18 -19.64
N ARG A 52 -11.59 -13.96 -20.24
CA ARG A 52 -10.35 -14.40 -19.61
C ARG A 52 -9.20 -13.53 -20.05
N VAL A 53 -8.42 -13.05 -19.09
CA VAL A 53 -7.21 -12.27 -19.32
C VAL A 53 -6.10 -13.20 -19.81
N LEU A 54 -5.57 -12.91 -20.99
CA LEU A 54 -4.50 -13.66 -21.63
C LEU A 54 -3.13 -13.12 -21.26
N ASP A 55 -2.96 -11.80 -21.37
CA ASP A 55 -1.69 -11.14 -21.08
C ASP A 55 -1.86 -9.61 -20.90
N ILE A 56 -0.84 -8.97 -20.31
CA ILE A 56 -0.76 -7.53 -20.13
C ILE A 56 0.47 -7.01 -20.89
N ILE A 57 0.22 -6.38 -22.04
CA ILE A 57 1.26 -5.84 -22.91
C ILE A 57 1.60 -4.43 -22.45
N ARG A 58 2.54 -4.34 -21.50
CA ARG A 58 2.98 -3.09 -20.86
C ARG A 58 3.45 -2.02 -21.86
N SER A 59 4.23 -2.42 -22.86
CA SER A 59 4.77 -1.49 -23.87
C SER A 59 3.68 -0.85 -24.73
N ALA A 60 2.56 -1.55 -24.94
CA ALA A 60 1.42 -1.07 -25.71
C ALA A 60 0.32 -0.46 -24.84
N GLY A 61 0.42 -0.57 -23.51
CA GLY A 61 -0.67 -0.19 -22.59
C GLY A 61 -1.95 -0.97 -22.87
N ARG A 62 -1.85 -2.29 -23.08
CA ARG A 62 -3.02 -3.12 -23.43
C ARG A 62 -3.17 -4.35 -22.54
N VAL A 63 -4.41 -4.66 -22.18
CA VAL A 63 -4.79 -5.93 -21.55
C VAL A 63 -5.48 -6.77 -22.62
N GLN A 64 -4.89 -7.90 -23.00
CA GLN A 64 -5.49 -8.81 -23.95
C GLN A 64 -6.42 -9.77 -23.23
N VAL A 65 -7.65 -9.86 -23.71
CA VAL A 65 -8.65 -10.78 -23.21
C VAL A 65 -9.25 -11.60 -24.35
N ARG A 66 -9.95 -12.67 -23.99
CA ARG A 66 -10.81 -13.42 -24.91
C ARG A 66 -12.13 -13.76 -24.22
N PRO A 67 -13.22 -13.98 -24.96
CA PRO A 67 -14.47 -14.45 -24.37
C PRO A 67 -14.26 -15.76 -23.59
N ASP A 68 -14.93 -15.86 -22.45
CA ASP A 68 -15.00 -17.05 -21.62
C ASP A 68 -16.47 -17.30 -21.25
N HIS A 69 -16.86 -18.56 -21.08
CA HIS A 69 -18.24 -18.94 -20.72
C HIS A 69 -18.35 -19.44 -19.28
N THR A 70 -17.26 -19.37 -18.52
CA THR A 70 -17.25 -19.72 -17.11
C THR A 70 -18.13 -18.79 -16.28
N ARG A 71 -18.72 -19.35 -15.21
CA ARG A 71 -19.37 -18.59 -14.14
C ARG A 71 -18.45 -18.39 -12.93
N ASN A 72 -17.23 -18.90 -13.01
CA ASN A 72 -16.26 -18.81 -11.93
C ASN A 72 -15.84 -17.36 -11.68
N GLU A 73 -15.13 -17.17 -10.57
CA GLU A 73 -14.51 -15.91 -10.18
C GLU A 73 -13.05 -16.14 -9.84
N THR A 74 -12.22 -15.13 -10.08
CA THR A 74 -10.80 -15.16 -9.72
C THR A 74 -10.53 -14.19 -8.58
N THR A 75 -9.89 -14.66 -7.52
CA THR A 75 -9.46 -13.85 -6.38
C THR A 75 -7.94 -13.74 -6.37
N PRO A 76 -7.37 -12.53 -6.50
CA PRO A 76 -5.93 -12.34 -6.40
C PRO A 76 -5.48 -12.30 -4.93
N PHE A 77 -4.33 -12.92 -4.65
CA PHE A 77 -3.62 -12.75 -3.39
C PHE A 77 -2.48 -11.76 -3.61
N ILE A 78 -2.65 -10.53 -3.10
CA ILE A 78 -1.73 -9.42 -3.31
C ILE A 78 -0.94 -9.17 -2.03
N ARG A 79 0.40 -9.11 -2.15
CA ARG A 79 1.28 -8.71 -1.06
C ARG A 79 1.67 -7.25 -1.22
N LYS A 80 1.67 -6.53 -0.11
CA LYS A 80 2.06 -5.12 -0.02
C LYS A 80 3.36 -4.97 0.77
N GLU A 81 4.27 -4.17 0.26
CA GLU A 81 5.52 -3.79 0.92
C GLU A 81 5.65 -2.27 0.93
N ILE A 82 6.00 -1.71 2.09
CA ILE A 82 6.10 -0.26 2.27
C ILE A 82 7.52 0.07 2.68
N SER A 83 8.17 0.91 1.87
CA SER A 83 9.52 1.41 2.13
C SER A 83 9.49 2.89 2.46
N VAL A 84 10.01 3.27 3.61
CA VAL A 84 10.24 4.69 3.95
C VAL A 84 11.48 5.16 3.21
N ARG A 85 11.33 6.18 2.37
CA ARG A 85 12.41 6.73 1.53
C ARG A 85 13.08 7.93 2.17
N ARG A 86 12.29 8.83 2.76
CA ARG A 86 12.79 10.09 3.36
C ARG A 86 11.86 10.56 4.48
N LEU A 87 12.45 11.13 5.54
CA LEU A 87 11.70 11.90 6.55
C LEU A 87 11.55 13.33 6.07
N LEU A 88 10.38 13.93 6.23
CA LEU A 88 10.10 15.33 5.86
C LEU A 88 10.06 16.20 7.10
N ARG A 89 9.23 15.83 8.08
CA ARG A 89 9.13 16.49 9.40
C ARG A 89 8.96 15.42 10.47
N SER A 90 9.67 15.53 11.59
CA SER A 90 9.52 14.61 12.72
C SER A 90 9.20 15.33 14.04
N ALA A 91 8.42 14.64 14.86
CA ALA A 91 8.16 14.90 16.26
C ALA A 91 8.75 13.74 17.06
N ASP A 92 9.88 14.00 17.70
CA ASP A 92 10.66 13.00 18.41
C ASP A 92 10.30 12.98 19.90
N TYR A 93 9.71 11.87 20.35
CA TYR A 93 9.45 11.55 21.75
C TYR A 93 10.50 10.53 22.25
N PRO A 94 10.69 10.38 23.57
CA PRO A 94 11.66 9.41 24.11
C PRO A 94 11.41 7.96 23.65
N SER A 95 10.13 7.58 23.49
CA SER A 95 9.71 6.20 23.21
C SER A 95 9.21 5.97 21.79
N ILE A 96 8.88 7.03 21.05
CA ILE A 96 8.33 6.94 19.69
C ILE A 96 8.81 8.11 18.82
N LYS A 97 8.76 7.93 17.51
CA LYS A 97 8.92 9.01 16.53
C LYS A 97 7.66 9.08 15.67
N ILE A 98 7.06 10.26 15.60
CA ILE A 98 5.98 10.54 14.65
C ILE A 98 6.59 11.39 13.53
N ALA A 99 6.41 11.00 12.28
CA ALA A 99 7.00 11.74 11.17
C ALA A 99 6.11 11.74 9.94
N THR A 100 6.14 12.85 9.21
CA THR A 100 5.72 12.89 7.82
C THR A 100 6.86 12.38 6.95
N VAL A 101 6.55 11.54 5.97
CA VAL A 101 7.53 10.74 5.26
C VAL A 101 7.17 10.59 3.80
N ARG A 102 8.19 10.50 2.94
CA ARG A 102 8.04 9.93 1.59
C ARG A 102 8.16 8.42 1.64
N LEU A 103 7.25 7.76 0.96
CA LEU A 103 7.08 6.33 0.92
C LEU A 103 7.14 5.83 -0.52
N GLU A 104 7.54 4.57 -0.66
CA GLU A 104 7.25 3.80 -1.86
C GLU A 104 6.46 2.55 -1.43
N VAL A 105 5.21 2.48 -1.88
CA VAL A 105 4.32 1.35 -1.64
C VAL A 105 4.36 0.46 -2.87
N ASN A 106 4.78 -0.78 -2.71
CA ASN A 106 4.87 -1.76 -3.77
C ASN A 106 3.89 -2.90 -3.52
N GLU A 107 3.08 -3.24 -4.52
CA GLU A 107 2.13 -4.35 -4.47
C GLU A 107 2.45 -5.40 -5.54
N TYR A 108 2.41 -6.67 -5.14
CA TYR A 108 2.83 -7.82 -5.95
C TYR A 108 1.75 -8.89 -5.94
N LEU A 109 1.43 -9.45 -7.11
CA LEU A 109 0.56 -10.64 -7.19
C LEU A 109 1.34 -11.88 -6.75
N MET A 110 0.94 -12.47 -5.63
CA MET A 110 1.53 -13.69 -5.09
C MET A 110 0.90 -14.94 -5.70
N SER A 111 -0.41 -14.92 -5.91
CA SER A 111 -1.14 -15.97 -6.59
C SER A 111 -2.50 -15.47 -7.07
N LEU A 112 -3.11 -16.21 -7.98
CA LEU A 112 -4.48 -16.01 -8.43
C LEU A 112 -5.25 -17.32 -8.23
N THR A 113 -6.41 -17.28 -7.58
CA THR A 113 -7.23 -18.48 -7.34
C THR A 113 -8.57 -18.34 -8.05
N GLU A 114 -8.88 -19.27 -8.94
CA GLU A 114 -10.21 -19.40 -9.55
C GLU A 114 -11.11 -20.31 -8.71
N LYS A 115 -12.32 -19.84 -8.42
CA LYS A 115 -13.34 -20.55 -7.64
C LYS A 115 -14.65 -20.64 -8.42
N THR A 116 -15.36 -21.75 -8.25
CA THR A 116 -16.74 -21.86 -8.71
C THR A 116 -17.67 -20.94 -7.93
N PRO A 117 -18.90 -20.68 -8.41
CA PRO A 117 -19.91 -19.96 -7.62
C PRO A 117 -20.22 -20.59 -6.26
N ALA A 118 -19.98 -21.90 -6.10
CA ALA A 118 -20.12 -22.61 -4.83
C ALA A 118 -18.91 -22.42 -3.89
N GLY A 119 -17.87 -21.71 -4.32
CA GLY A 119 -16.64 -21.46 -3.55
C GLY A 119 -15.57 -22.54 -3.68
N THR A 120 -15.82 -23.60 -4.46
CA THR A 120 -14.83 -24.67 -4.69
C THR A 120 -13.68 -24.15 -5.53
N VAL A 121 -12.45 -24.34 -5.05
CA VAL A 121 -11.24 -23.97 -5.80
C VAL A 121 -11.12 -24.85 -7.04
N VAL A 122 -11.06 -24.23 -8.21
CA VAL A 122 -10.86 -24.89 -9.50
C VAL A 122 -9.37 -24.97 -9.81
N GLN A 123 -8.68 -23.85 -9.68
CA GLN A 123 -7.28 -23.72 -10.02
C GLN A 123 -6.64 -22.57 -9.26
N THR A 124 -5.35 -22.74 -8.94
CA THR A 124 -4.50 -21.68 -8.38
C THR A 124 -3.27 -21.51 -9.25
N TRP A 125 -3.03 -20.29 -9.74
CA TRP A 125 -1.79 -19.92 -10.41
C TRP A 125 -0.87 -19.24 -9.40
N PRO A 126 0.30 -19.82 -9.08
CA PRO A 126 1.29 -19.16 -8.24
C PRO A 126 2.08 -18.10 -9.02
N GLY A 127 2.52 -17.07 -8.31
CA GLY A 127 3.31 -15.96 -8.84
C GLY A 127 2.51 -14.98 -9.70
N ALA A 128 3.19 -13.95 -10.17
CA ALA A 128 2.55 -12.88 -10.93
C ALA A 128 2.24 -13.25 -12.39
N ALA A 129 2.85 -14.33 -12.92
CA ALA A 129 2.69 -14.79 -14.30
C ALA A 129 2.90 -13.70 -15.39
N GLY A 130 3.69 -12.66 -15.10
CA GLY A 130 3.91 -11.51 -15.99
C GLY A 130 3.00 -10.30 -15.71
N THR A 131 2.05 -10.42 -14.79
CA THR A 131 1.25 -9.30 -14.30
C THR A 131 2.18 -8.26 -13.65
N PRO A 132 2.14 -6.98 -14.07
CA PRO A 132 3.01 -5.96 -13.53
C PRO A 132 2.65 -5.63 -12.08
N ASN A 133 3.66 -5.39 -11.27
CA ASN A 133 3.49 -4.86 -9.92
C ASN A 133 2.93 -3.44 -9.98
N HIS A 134 2.20 -3.05 -8.94
CA HIS A 134 1.76 -1.67 -8.77
C HIS A 134 2.73 -0.96 -7.82
N ARG A 135 3.24 0.20 -8.23
CA ARG A 135 4.18 1.01 -7.44
C ARG A 135 3.62 2.39 -7.24
N LEU A 136 3.43 2.77 -5.98
CA LEU A 136 2.89 4.06 -5.57
C LEU A 136 3.95 4.81 -4.75
N PRO A 137 4.76 5.69 -5.37
CA PRO A 137 5.47 6.73 -4.64
C PRO A 137 4.43 7.71 -4.08
N THR A 138 4.47 7.95 -2.77
CA THR A 138 3.46 8.78 -2.08
C THR A 138 4.04 9.36 -0.79
N GLU A 139 3.26 10.19 -0.11
CA GLU A 139 3.57 10.73 1.20
C GLU A 139 2.63 10.16 2.27
N GLY A 140 3.09 10.19 3.52
CA GLY A 140 2.31 9.67 4.63
C GLY A 140 2.80 10.15 5.99
N THR A 141 2.01 9.82 7.02
CA THR A 141 2.40 9.93 8.42
C THR A 141 2.77 8.56 8.96
N MET A 142 3.89 8.50 9.67
CA MET A 142 4.44 7.31 10.30
C MET A 142 4.50 7.48 11.82
N VAL A 143 4.21 6.40 12.56
CA VAL A 143 4.55 6.24 13.98
C VAL A 143 5.52 5.08 14.11
N ALA A 144 6.78 5.37 14.46
CA ALA A 144 7.83 4.39 14.66
C ALA A 144 8.09 4.16 16.16
N LEU A 145 8.20 2.91 16.57
CA LEU A 145 8.49 2.53 17.95
C LEU A 145 9.99 2.68 18.25
N GLY A 146 10.31 3.37 19.33
CA GLY A 146 11.65 3.32 19.94
C GLY A 146 12.00 1.90 20.37
N GLU A 147 13.28 1.53 20.24
CA GLU A 147 13.75 0.18 20.59
C GLU A 147 13.35 -0.25 22.03
N PRO A 148 13.46 0.59 23.08
CA PRO A 148 13.05 0.19 24.43
C PRO A 148 11.56 -0.15 24.54
N MET A 149 10.73 0.63 23.84
CA MET A 149 9.28 0.45 23.83
C MET A 149 8.88 -0.82 23.07
N GLU A 150 9.45 -1.04 21.88
CA GLU A 150 9.18 -2.24 21.11
C GLU A 150 9.59 -3.50 21.88
N ARG A 151 10.78 -3.50 22.51
CA ARG A 151 11.27 -4.62 23.31
C ARG A 151 10.32 -4.91 24.49
N SER A 152 9.86 -3.88 25.19
CA SER A 152 8.89 -4.01 26.29
C SER A 152 7.57 -4.60 25.83
N LEU A 153 7.01 -4.10 24.72
CA LEU A 153 5.75 -4.61 24.16
C LEU A 153 5.87 -6.06 23.70
N ARG A 154 6.96 -6.42 23.02
CA ARG A 154 7.23 -7.81 22.61
C ARG A 154 7.39 -8.75 23.80
N SER A 155 8.09 -8.32 24.85
CA SER A 155 8.23 -9.10 26.09
C SER A 155 6.87 -9.36 26.77
N ARG A 156 6.00 -8.34 26.82
CA ARG A 156 4.67 -8.44 27.46
C ARG A 156 3.66 -9.24 26.65
N LEU A 157 3.68 -9.11 25.33
CA LEU A 157 2.63 -9.67 24.45
C LEU A 157 3.05 -10.98 23.76
N GLY A 158 4.35 -11.26 23.69
CA GLY A 158 4.90 -12.42 23.00
C GLY A 158 4.47 -12.45 21.53
N SER A 159 4.00 -13.62 21.08
CA SER A 159 3.52 -13.84 19.71
C SER A 159 2.29 -12.99 19.33
N ARG A 160 1.60 -12.37 20.30
CA ARG A 160 0.43 -11.52 20.03
C ARG A 160 0.80 -10.10 19.60
N PHE A 161 2.08 -9.70 19.72
CA PHE A 161 2.51 -8.33 19.44
C PHE A 161 2.19 -7.91 17.99
N ASP A 162 2.58 -8.71 16.99
CA ASP A 162 2.43 -8.31 15.59
C ASP A 162 0.93 -8.16 15.22
N ALA A 163 0.07 -9.08 15.66
CA ALA A 163 -1.38 -8.98 15.45
C ALA A 163 -2.03 -7.80 16.20
N ALA A 164 -1.56 -7.49 17.41
CA ALA A 164 -2.00 -6.33 18.18
C ALA A 164 -1.58 -5.02 17.52
N TRP A 165 -0.37 -4.95 16.97
CA TRP A 165 0.14 -3.78 16.26
C TRP A 165 -0.59 -3.55 14.93
N SER A 166 -0.86 -4.61 14.16
CA SER A 166 -1.75 -4.53 12.97
C SER A 166 -3.17 -4.08 13.35
N SER A 167 -3.67 -4.52 14.50
CA SER A 167 -4.98 -4.05 15.00
C SER A 167 -4.96 -2.55 15.35
N CYS A 168 -3.84 -2.03 15.87
CA CYS A 168 -3.67 -0.59 16.09
C CYS A 168 -3.70 0.19 14.77
N GLU A 169 -2.96 -0.30 13.76
CA GLU A 169 -2.92 0.26 12.41
C GLU A 169 -4.30 0.40 11.80
N ARG A 170 -5.06 -0.69 11.72
CA ARG A 170 -6.40 -0.67 11.14
C ARG A 170 -7.35 0.25 11.90
N VAL A 171 -7.31 0.26 13.23
CA VAL A 171 -8.22 1.10 14.03
C VAL A 171 -7.90 2.57 13.85
N ILE A 172 -6.62 2.95 13.91
CA ILE A 172 -6.18 4.32 13.67
C ILE A 172 -6.60 4.76 12.26
N ALA A 173 -6.36 3.93 11.25
CA ALA A 173 -6.76 4.22 9.87
C ALA A 173 -8.29 4.35 9.72
N SER A 174 -9.09 3.52 10.39
CA SER A 174 -10.56 3.61 10.34
C SER A 174 -11.13 4.87 11.01
N LEU A 175 -10.42 5.43 11.98
CA LEU A 175 -10.83 6.61 12.75
C LEU A 175 -10.32 7.91 12.14
N TYR A 176 -9.35 7.83 11.23
CA TYR A 176 -8.71 8.98 10.62
C TYR A 176 -9.70 10.01 10.02
N PRO A 177 -10.70 9.62 9.19
CA PRO A 177 -11.65 10.57 8.62
C PRO A 177 -12.54 11.24 9.67
N THR A 178 -12.78 10.55 10.79
CA THR A 178 -13.59 11.11 11.89
C THR A 178 -12.83 12.13 12.72
N VAL A 179 -11.50 11.99 12.82
CA VAL A 179 -10.67 12.82 13.70
C VAL A 179 -10.00 13.97 12.94
N SER A 180 -9.52 13.73 11.72
CA SER A 180 -8.71 14.71 10.97
C SER A 180 -9.51 15.51 9.95
N GLY A 181 -10.70 15.04 9.54
CA GLY A 181 -11.56 15.72 8.57
C GLY A 181 -12.12 14.74 7.52
N PRO A 182 -13.24 15.10 6.87
CA PRO A 182 -13.90 14.20 5.93
C PRO A 182 -13.02 13.93 4.71
N CYS A 183 -12.74 12.65 4.46
CA CYS A 183 -12.15 12.12 3.23
C CYS A 183 -12.81 10.78 2.89
N ASP A 184 -12.72 10.36 1.63
CA ASP A 184 -13.19 9.03 1.25
C ASP A 184 -12.22 7.97 1.80
N PRO A 185 -12.70 6.83 2.33
CA PRO A 185 -11.84 5.72 2.73
C PRO A 185 -10.92 5.18 1.62
N GLN A 186 -11.16 5.53 0.35
CA GLN A 186 -10.29 5.19 -0.79
C GLN A 186 -9.17 6.21 -1.03
N ASP A 187 -9.24 7.40 -0.45
CA ASP A 187 -8.24 8.47 -0.65
C ASP A 187 -6.92 8.21 0.10
N TYR A 188 -6.94 7.29 1.05
CA TYR A 188 -5.78 6.94 1.86
C TYR A 188 -5.77 5.44 2.19
N SER A 189 -4.64 4.98 2.68
CA SER A 189 -4.44 3.60 3.11
C SER A 189 -3.41 3.55 4.22
N SER A 190 -3.21 2.36 4.79
CA SER A 190 -2.34 2.16 5.94
C SER A 190 -1.55 0.86 5.82
N GLY A 191 -0.55 0.71 6.69
CA GLY A 191 0.15 -0.56 6.85
C GLY A 191 1.15 -0.56 7.99
N VAL A 192 1.59 -1.76 8.34
CA VAL A 192 2.70 -1.98 9.26
C VAL A 192 3.94 -2.33 8.44
N THR A 193 5.09 -1.73 8.79
CA THR A 193 6.37 -2.03 8.16
C THR A 193 7.52 -2.04 9.17
N LYS A 194 8.64 -2.63 8.79
CA LYS A 194 9.91 -2.53 9.51
C LYS A 194 10.80 -1.53 8.80
N LEU A 195 11.34 -0.58 9.55
CA LEU A 195 12.29 0.40 9.05
C LEU A 195 13.66 -0.27 8.82
N SER A 196 14.54 0.42 8.08
CA SER A 196 15.90 -0.06 7.79
C SER A 196 16.75 -0.30 9.05
N ASN A 197 16.46 0.42 10.13
CA ASN A 197 17.07 0.25 11.45
C ASN A 197 16.39 -0.84 12.31
N GLY A 198 15.44 -1.59 11.75
CA GLY A 198 14.74 -2.69 12.41
C GLY A 198 13.52 -2.28 13.23
N GLN A 199 13.26 -0.99 13.44
CA GLN A 199 12.12 -0.51 14.22
C GLN A 199 10.80 -0.82 13.52
N MET A 200 9.79 -1.25 14.28
CA MET A 200 8.43 -1.39 13.78
C MET A 200 7.75 -0.03 13.65
N ALA A 201 7.05 0.16 12.53
CA ALA A 201 6.33 1.37 12.23
C ALA A 201 4.91 1.07 11.73
N LEU A 202 3.99 1.94 12.09
CA LEU A 202 2.67 2.08 11.48
C LEU A 202 2.74 3.26 10.53
N VAL A 203 2.21 3.12 9.33
CA VAL A 203 2.07 4.21 8.37
C VAL A 203 0.61 4.41 7.95
N LEU A 204 0.25 5.66 7.73
CA LEU A 204 -0.95 6.12 7.07
C LEU A 204 -0.49 6.96 5.88
N TYR A 205 -0.96 6.70 4.67
CA TYR A 205 -0.44 7.34 3.45
C TYR A 205 -1.51 7.59 2.43
N ASP A 206 -1.25 8.54 1.54
CA ASP A 206 -2.19 8.97 0.51
C ASP A 206 -2.25 7.93 -0.62
N MET A 207 -3.45 7.65 -1.13
CA MET A 207 -3.66 6.83 -2.34
C MET A 207 -3.57 7.68 -3.62
N ALA A 208 -2.61 8.62 -3.63
CA ALA A 208 -2.29 9.50 -4.73
C ALA A 208 -0.78 9.48 -4.97
N TYR A 209 -0.36 9.52 -6.24
CA TYR A 209 1.06 9.60 -6.55
C TYR A 209 1.63 10.93 -6.07
N ASP A 210 2.86 10.86 -5.56
CA ASP A 210 3.60 11.95 -4.93
C ASP A 210 2.92 12.57 -3.69
N GLY A 211 1.77 12.03 -3.27
CA GLY A 211 0.98 12.53 -2.16
C GLY A 211 0.17 13.79 -2.47
N VAL A 212 -0.89 14.00 -1.71
CA VAL A 212 -1.75 15.20 -1.74
C VAL A 212 -1.84 15.85 -0.36
N GLU A 213 -0.90 15.51 0.52
CA GLU A 213 -0.80 15.93 1.91
C GLU A 213 -2.01 15.60 2.80
N LEU A 214 -2.87 14.66 2.38
CA LEU A 214 -4.06 14.30 3.14
C LEU A 214 -3.64 13.75 4.51
N THR A 215 -2.90 12.66 4.51
CA THR A 215 -2.49 11.95 5.71
C THR A 215 -1.44 12.69 6.54
N ARG A 216 -0.92 13.83 6.08
CA ARG A 216 -0.02 14.72 6.83
C ARG A 216 -0.66 15.22 8.12
N ALA A 217 -1.96 15.52 8.08
CA ALA A 217 -2.72 15.99 9.25
C ALA A 217 -2.74 14.95 10.40
N ALA A 218 -2.54 13.67 10.10
CA ALA A 218 -2.49 12.63 11.13
C ALA A 218 -1.33 12.84 12.12
N MET A 219 -0.25 13.53 11.72
CA MET A 219 0.86 13.86 12.61
C MET A 219 0.38 14.71 13.80
N ASP A 220 -0.39 15.76 13.51
CA ASP A 220 -0.90 16.69 14.53
C ASP A 220 -2.07 16.09 15.32
N HIS A 221 -2.84 15.20 14.70
CA HIS A 221 -3.99 14.55 15.33
C HIS A 221 -3.67 13.20 16.01
N MET A 222 -2.43 12.74 16.00
CA MET A 222 -2.05 11.41 16.50
C MET A 222 -2.48 11.14 17.97
N PRO A 223 -2.30 12.09 18.92
CA PRO A 223 -2.78 11.88 20.29
C PRO A 223 -4.30 11.63 20.36
N GLN A 224 -5.08 12.37 19.57
CA GLN A 224 -6.54 12.24 19.53
C GLN A 224 -6.99 10.95 18.82
N LEU A 225 -6.28 10.54 17.76
CA LEU A 225 -6.50 9.27 17.07
C LEU A 225 -6.31 8.09 18.03
N VAL A 226 -5.19 8.05 18.75
CA VAL A 226 -4.88 7.00 19.73
C VAL A 226 -5.90 7.00 20.87
N ALA A 227 -6.24 8.16 21.44
CA ALA A 227 -7.25 8.24 22.50
C ALA A 227 -8.64 7.76 22.04
N THR A 228 -9.01 8.06 20.80
CA THR A 228 -10.29 7.62 20.23
C THR A 228 -10.29 6.13 19.92
N ALA A 229 -9.17 5.58 19.45
CA ALA A 229 -8.97 4.14 19.27
C ALA A 229 -9.13 3.36 20.60
N ILE A 230 -8.52 3.86 21.68
CA ILE A 230 -8.66 3.29 23.02
C ILE A 230 -10.13 3.26 23.44
N ARG A 231 -10.84 4.40 23.32
CA ARG A 231 -12.28 4.49 23.67
C ARG A 231 -13.14 3.52 22.85
N LEU A 232 -12.90 3.42 21.53
CA LEU A 232 -13.63 2.52 20.65
C LEU A 232 -13.48 1.05 21.08
N ILE A 233 -12.25 0.61 21.34
CA ILE A 233 -11.97 -0.78 21.69
C ILE A 233 -12.47 -1.10 23.09
N ALA A 234 -12.22 -0.22 24.06
CA ALA A 234 -12.69 -0.39 25.44
C ALA A 234 -14.23 -0.41 25.51
N GLY A 235 -14.91 0.40 24.70
CA GLY A 235 -16.36 0.47 24.61
C GLY A 235 -17.05 -0.69 23.87
N CYS A 236 -16.34 -1.52 23.09
CA CYS A 236 -16.98 -2.65 22.40
C CYS A 236 -17.46 -3.71 23.39
N LYS A 237 -18.76 -4.02 23.39
CA LYS A 237 -19.39 -5.14 24.10
C LYS A 237 -19.26 -6.47 23.34
N CYS A 238 -18.04 -6.77 22.94
CA CYS A 238 -17.69 -8.00 22.25
C CYS A 238 -17.59 -9.16 23.27
N ASP A 239 -18.21 -10.33 23.01
CA ASP A 239 -18.24 -11.45 23.97
C ASP A 239 -16.89 -12.12 24.22
N THR A 240 -15.95 -11.97 23.27
CA THR A 240 -14.61 -12.56 23.35
C THR A 240 -13.52 -11.52 23.19
N ASP A 241 -12.34 -11.82 23.73
CA ASP A 241 -11.15 -10.96 23.55
C ASP A 241 -10.70 -10.89 22.09
N ARG A 242 -11.13 -11.83 21.23
CA ARG A 242 -10.89 -11.73 19.78
C ARG A 242 -11.49 -10.47 19.17
N GLY A 243 -12.51 -9.89 19.80
CA GLY A 243 -13.22 -8.72 19.31
C GLY A 243 -14.03 -9.01 18.04
N CYS A 244 -14.48 -7.94 17.38
CA CYS A 244 -15.26 -7.99 16.14
C CYS A 244 -14.66 -7.03 15.10
N ILE A 245 -15.24 -7.02 13.90
CA ILE A 245 -14.83 -6.17 12.76
C ILE A 245 -14.90 -4.67 13.12
N ARG A 246 -15.80 -4.28 14.04
CA ARG A 246 -15.91 -2.88 14.50
C ARG A 246 -14.81 -2.45 15.46
N CYS A 247 -14.10 -3.38 16.10
CA CYS A 247 -13.05 -3.04 17.06
C CYS A 247 -11.66 -3.50 16.59
N VAL A 248 -11.30 -4.79 16.64
CA VAL A 248 -9.92 -5.24 16.36
C VAL A 248 -9.78 -6.18 15.15
N GLN A 249 -10.83 -6.88 14.72
CA GLN A 249 -10.73 -7.84 13.60
C GLN A 249 -10.62 -7.15 12.23
N ASP A 250 -9.75 -7.70 11.38
CA ASP A 250 -9.66 -7.37 9.95
C ASP A 250 -10.07 -8.60 9.12
N PRO A 251 -11.18 -8.57 8.37
CA PRO A 251 -11.57 -9.70 7.52
C PRO A 251 -10.57 -9.98 6.39
N ARG A 252 -9.62 -9.08 6.12
CA ARG A 252 -8.58 -9.23 5.10
C ARG A 252 -7.33 -9.96 5.62
N GLN A 253 -7.20 -10.16 6.93
CA GLN A 253 -6.03 -10.80 7.55
C GLN A 253 -6.45 -11.98 8.42
N ASP A 254 -5.75 -13.10 8.27
CA ASP A 254 -6.02 -14.34 9.01
C ASP A 254 -5.16 -14.43 10.30
N HIS A 255 -5.18 -13.36 11.11
CA HIS A 255 -4.46 -13.34 12.39
C HIS A 255 -5.42 -13.40 13.58
N MET A 256 -5.02 -14.10 14.64
CA MET A 256 -5.77 -14.11 15.89
C MET A 256 -5.62 -12.78 16.63
N THR A 257 -6.65 -11.94 16.55
CA THR A 257 -6.71 -10.63 17.21
C THR A 257 -6.99 -10.74 18.71
N SER A 258 -6.66 -9.68 19.45
CA SER A 258 -6.91 -9.56 20.89
C SER A 258 -7.14 -8.10 21.27
N LYS A 259 -8.31 -7.79 21.86
CA LYS A 259 -8.64 -6.45 22.36
C LYS A 259 -7.67 -6.03 23.45
N SER A 260 -7.44 -6.90 24.43
CA SER A 260 -6.52 -6.65 25.54
C SER A 260 -5.10 -6.37 25.06
N ALA A 261 -4.57 -7.14 24.11
CA ALA A 261 -3.25 -6.90 23.54
C ALA A 261 -3.17 -5.59 22.75
N THR A 262 -4.22 -5.27 21.97
CA THR A 262 -4.29 -4.03 21.19
C THR A 262 -4.33 -2.81 22.13
N LEU A 263 -5.10 -2.87 23.22
CA LEU A 263 -5.16 -1.81 24.23
C LEU A 263 -3.81 -1.60 24.92
N VAL A 264 -3.02 -2.66 25.16
CA VAL A 264 -1.66 -2.51 25.70
C VAL A 264 -0.78 -1.66 24.77
N CYS A 265 -0.81 -1.92 23.45
CA CYS A 265 -0.05 -1.14 22.49
C CYS A 265 -0.53 0.32 22.42
N LEU A 266 -1.85 0.55 22.33
CA LEU A 266 -2.40 1.90 22.23
C LEU A 266 -2.19 2.73 23.51
N ASN A 267 -2.33 2.12 24.69
CA ASN A 267 -2.05 2.81 25.95
C ASN A 267 -0.57 3.21 26.04
N ALA A 268 0.34 2.34 25.63
CA ALA A 268 1.76 2.67 25.60
C ALA A 268 2.08 3.81 24.61
N LEU A 269 1.37 3.89 23.46
CA LEU A 269 1.47 5.04 22.55
C LEU A 269 0.93 6.32 23.21
N SER A 270 -0.23 6.24 23.87
CA SER A 270 -0.85 7.37 24.57
C SER A 270 0.07 7.91 25.67
N GLU A 271 0.62 7.05 26.51
CA GLU A 271 1.57 7.39 27.58
C GLU A 271 2.85 8.04 27.01
N SER A 272 3.32 7.56 25.85
CA SER A 272 4.53 8.11 25.20
C SER A 272 4.37 9.54 24.67
N MET A 273 3.13 10.02 24.53
CA MET A 273 2.83 11.39 24.10
C MET A 273 2.30 12.27 25.24
N HIS A 274 1.77 11.66 26.31
CA HIS A 274 1.04 12.38 27.34
C HIS A 274 1.91 13.37 28.12
N GLY A 275 1.56 14.66 28.08
CA GLY A 275 2.25 15.72 28.82
C GLY A 275 3.68 16.03 28.33
N LEU A 276 4.11 15.43 27.20
CA LEU A 276 5.43 15.62 26.63
C LEU A 276 5.36 16.55 25.41
N SER A 277 6.34 17.46 25.32
CA SER A 277 6.59 18.22 24.10
C SER A 277 7.66 17.49 23.28
N PRO A 278 7.38 17.07 22.05
CA PRO A 278 8.37 16.42 21.20
C PRO A 278 9.44 17.40 20.75
N VAL A 279 10.61 16.87 20.41
CA VAL A 279 11.61 17.65 19.65
C VAL A 279 11.18 17.67 18.20
N MET A 280 10.86 18.86 17.70
CA MET A 280 10.45 19.05 16.31
C MET A 280 11.68 19.22 15.42
N THR A 281 11.77 18.43 14.34
CA THR A 281 12.82 18.57 13.33
C THR A 281 12.18 18.67 11.94
N ASP A 282 12.56 19.71 11.20
CA ASP A 282 12.24 19.83 9.78
C ASP A 282 13.44 19.33 8.98
N HIS A 283 13.24 18.27 8.20
CA HIS A 283 14.28 17.67 7.37
C HIS A 283 14.31 18.30 5.97
N GLY A 284 13.35 19.18 5.66
CA GLY A 284 13.19 19.90 4.41
C GLY A 284 12.74 19.02 3.24
N TYR A 285 12.08 19.63 2.26
CA TYR A 285 12.00 19.10 0.90
C TYR A 285 13.37 19.35 0.27
N GLY A 286 14.33 18.44 0.47
CA GLY A 286 15.63 18.55 -0.16
C GLY A 286 15.46 18.80 -1.68
N CYS A 287 16.13 19.83 -2.20
CA CYS A 287 16.10 20.29 -3.60
C CYS A 287 16.59 19.24 -4.62
N ASP A 288 16.85 18.00 -4.19
CA ASP A 288 17.27 16.88 -5.03
C ASP A 288 16.17 16.39 -5.99
N ASP A 289 14.92 16.81 -5.83
CA ASP A 289 13.84 16.46 -6.76
C ASP A 289 13.77 17.36 -7.99
N LEU A 290 14.48 18.49 -8.03
CA LEU A 290 14.44 19.38 -9.20
C LEU A 290 15.55 19.12 -10.23
N LEU A 291 16.70 18.52 -9.88
CA LEU A 291 17.77 18.27 -10.86
C LEU A 291 18.71 17.11 -10.43
N ILE A 292 18.23 15.86 -10.34
CA ILE A 292 19.12 14.70 -10.52
C ILE A 292 19.08 14.29 -11.99
N THR A 293 19.77 15.06 -12.84
CA THR A 293 20.38 14.52 -14.05
C THR A 293 21.53 13.58 -13.65
N LYS A 294 21.23 12.46 -12.98
CA LYS A 294 22.03 11.25 -13.22
C LYS A 294 21.78 10.95 -14.68
N GLN A 295 22.83 10.95 -15.52
CA GLN A 295 22.71 10.53 -16.91
C GLN A 295 21.99 9.18 -16.94
N GLN A 296 20.70 9.20 -17.26
CA GLN A 296 19.86 8.02 -17.34
C GLN A 296 20.29 7.31 -18.62
N ALA A 297 20.94 6.16 -18.46
CA ALA A 297 21.27 5.32 -19.59
C ALA A 297 19.99 4.60 -20.05
N PHE A 298 19.69 4.68 -21.34
CA PHE A 298 18.56 4.00 -21.95
C PHE A 298 19.08 2.86 -22.83
N CYS A 299 18.34 1.76 -22.87
CA CYS A 299 18.64 0.64 -23.75
C CYS A 299 18.56 1.10 -25.21
N LYS A 300 19.65 0.96 -25.97
CA LYS A 300 19.68 1.34 -27.40
C LYS A 300 18.68 0.56 -28.28
N ARG A 301 18.20 -0.60 -27.80
CA ARG A 301 17.27 -1.46 -28.56
C ARG A 301 15.80 -1.14 -28.30
N CYS A 302 15.41 -0.93 -27.04
CA CYS A 302 14.00 -0.76 -26.67
C CYS A 302 13.69 0.56 -25.94
N GLY A 303 14.71 1.40 -25.70
CA GLY A 303 14.54 2.68 -25.01
C GLY A 303 14.22 2.56 -23.51
N ALA A 304 14.27 1.36 -22.92
CA ALA A 304 14.01 1.17 -21.50
C ALA A 304 15.10 1.81 -20.62
N LYS A 305 14.71 2.40 -19.50
CA LYS A 305 15.65 2.91 -18.48
C LYS A 305 16.48 1.74 -17.93
N LEU A 306 17.81 1.87 -18.00
CA LEU A 306 18.73 0.90 -17.45
C LEU A 306 18.99 1.25 -15.98
N THR A 307 19.02 0.23 -15.12
CA THR A 307 19.56 0.37 -13.78
C THR A 307 21.06 0.61 -13.84
N THR A 308 21.58 1.48 -12.97
CA THR A 308 23.00 1.85 -12.93
C THR A 308 23.87 0.60 -12.79
N GLY A 309 24.75 0.35 -13.77
CA GLY A 309 25.65 -0.82 -13.80
C GLY A 309 25.06 -2.12 -14.38
N ALA A 310 23.85 -2.10 -14.96
CA ALA A 310 23.27 -3.28 -15.59
C ALA A 310 24.06 -3.72 -16.84
N LYS A 311 24.42 -5.02 -16.91
CA LYS A 311 25.07 -5.65 -18.09
C LYS A 311 24.08 -6.04 -19.19
N PHE A 312 22.80 -6.20 -18.82
CA PHE A 312 21.71 -6.55 -19.73
C PHE A 312 20.48 -5.70 -19.39
N CYS A 313 19.70 -5.35 -20.41
CA CYS A 313 18.45 -4.64 -20.24
C CYS A 313 17.41 -5.54 -19.57
N SER A 314 16.82 -5.07 -18.47
CA SER A 314 15.78 -5.82 -17.73
C SER A 314 14.47 -5.98 -18.50
N GLU A 315 14.23 -5.18 -19.54
CA GLU A 315 12.98 -5.21 -20.32
C GLU A 315 13.10 -6.02 -21.64
N CYS A 316 14.29 -6.14 -22.24
CA CYS A 316 14.47 -6.89 -23.50
C CYS A 316 15.65 -7.87 -23.54
N ALA A 317 16.36 -8.03 -22.41
CA ALA A 317 17.56 -8.86 -22.25
C ALA A 317 18.73 -8.53 -23.19
N ALA A 318 18.67 -7.44 -23.96
CA ALA A 318 19.78 -7.01 -24.81
C ALA A 318 20.99 -6.59 -23.96
N PRO A 319 22.23 -6.93 -24.36
CA PRO A 319 23.43 -6.49 -23.67
C PRO A 319 23.54 -4.95 -23.74
N THR A 320 23.99 -4.35 -22.64
CA THR A 320 24.10 -2.88 -22.52
C THR A 320 25.43 -2.33 -23.05
N GLN A 321 26.40 -3.22 -23.30
CA GLN A 321 27.69 -2.93 -23.96
C GLN A 321 27.86 -3.84 -25.18
N GLU A 322 28.25 -3.28 -26.33
CA GLU A 322 28.68 -4.07 -27.48
C GLU A 322 30.03 -4.72 -27.16
N GLN A 323 30.13 -6.04 -27.34
CA GLN A 323 31.43 -6.71 -27.33
C GLN A 323 32.18 -6.27 -28.59
N VAL A 324 33.35 -5.65 -28.39
CA VAL A 324 34.35 -5.41 -29.45
C VAL A 324 35.05 -6.73 -29.77
#